data_AF-A0A1G9ARG4-F1
#
_entry.id   AF-A0A1G9ARG4-F1
#
_cell.length_a   1.000
_cell.length_b   1.000
_cell.length_c   1.000
_cell.angle_alpha   90.00
_cell.angle_beta   90.00
_cell.angle_gamma   90.00
#
_symmetry.space_group_name_H-M   'P 1'
#
loop_
_entity.id
_entity.type
_entity.pdbx_description
1 polymer ?
#
loop_
_entity_poly.entity_id
_entity_poly.type
_entity_poly.pdbx_seq_one_letter_code
_entity_poly.pdbx_strand_id
1 'polypeptide(L)' 'MTTRSTNPVSVRCNTVEHAGTESLQLSIERDRLTIITPTVYDRTRWNAEQARQLRDTLTKLLGQLPNGGGFR' A
#
# COMPACT_ATOMS: atom_id res chain seq x y z
N MET A 1 18.49 -13.58 -12.04
CA MET A 1 17.25 -13.24 -11.32
C MET A 1 17.25 -11.75 -11.06
N THR A 2 16.53 -10.98 -11.86
CA THR A 2 16.43 -9.52 -11.67
C THR A 2 15.38 -9.27 -10.61
N THR A 3 15.79 -8.83 -9.42
CA THR A 3 14.85 -8.43 -8.37
C THR A 3 14.08 -7.21 -8.87
N ARG A 4 12.80 -7.39 -9.23
CA ARG A 4 11.91 -6.28 -9.55
C ARG A 4 11.59 -5.57 -8.22
N SER A 5 12.15 -4.38 -8.04
CA SER A 5 11.83 -3.48 -6.93
C SER A 5 11.08 -2.29 -7.53
N THR A 6 9.82 -2.11 -7.14
CA THR A 6 9.02 -0.95 -7.54
C THR A 6 9.27 0.17 -6.54
N ASN A 7 9.46 1.41 -7.02
CA ASN A 7 9.59 2.57 -6.14
C ASN A 7 8.39 2.64 -5.17
N PRO A 8 8.63 2.91 -3.87
CA PRO A 8 7.57 2.93 -2.87
C PRO A 8 6.53 4.00 -3.21
N VAL A 9 5.27 3.60 -3.22
CA VAL A 9 4.11 4.49 -3.41
C VAL A 9 3.60 4.90 -2.05
N SER A 10 3.49 6.21 -1.81
CA SER A 10 2.94 6.75 -0.57
C SER A 10 1.44 7.02 -0.71
N VAL A 11 0.63 6.47 0.18
CA VAL A 11 -0.82 6.74 0.27
C VAL A 11 -1.09 7.47 1.57
N ARG A 12 -1.63 8.69 1.47
CA ARG A 12 -1.93 9.52 2.65
C ARG A 12 -3.01 8.88 3.51
N CYS A 13 -2.82 8.96 4.82
CA CYS A 13 -3.76 8.48 5.81
C CYS A 13 -3.94 9.51 6.92
N ASN A 14 -5.17 9.61 7.44
CA ASN A 14 -5.43 10.48 8.57
C ASN A 14 -5.22 9.70 9.88
N THR A 15 -4.13 9.99 10.59
CA THR A 15 -4.02 9.58 11.99
C THR A 15 -4.52 10.69 12.89
N VAL A 16 -5.16 10.26 13.98
CA VAL A 16 -5.69 11.17 15.00
C VAL A 16 -4.58 11.98 15.68
N GLU A 17 -3.36 11.43 15.76
CA GLU A 17 -2.25 12.06 16.49
C GLU A 17 -1.50 13.12 15.66
N HIS A 18 -1.51 13.02 14.32
CA HIS A 18 -0.71 13.89 13.45
C HIS A 18 -1.53 14.65 12.40
N ALA A 19 -2.83 14.84 12.63
CA ALA A 19 -3.73 15.65 11.78
C ALA A 19 -3.69 15.31 10.28
N GLY A 20 -3.33 14.07 9.93
CA GLY A 20 -3.30 13.58 8.55
C GLY A 20 -2.09 13.94 7.69
N THR A 21 -0.93 14.20 8.30
CA THR A 21 0.34 14.31 7.57
C THR A 21 1.00 12.97 7.27
N GLU A 22 0.44 11.88 7.77
CA GLU A 22 1.05 10.55 7.65
C GLU A 22 0.72 9.86 6.33
N SER A 23 1.55 8.88 5.96
CA SER A 23 1.35 8.08 4.76
C SER A 23 1.76 6.63 5.00
N LEU A 24 0.97 5.71 4.46
CA LEU A 24 1.39 4.33 4.23
C LEU A 24 2.37 4.30 3.07
N GLN A 25 3.45 3.54 3.19
CA GLN A 25 4.28 3.21 2.04
C GLN A 25 3.97 1.80 1.55
N LEU A 26 3.76 1.69 0.24
CA LEU A 26 3.45 0.44 -0.45
C LEU A 26 4.56 0.16 -1.46
N SER A 27 5.19 -1.00 -1.37
CA SER A 27 6.22 -1.42 -2.32
C SER A 27 6.02 -2.87 -2.73
N ILE A 28 6.59 -3.23 -3.88
CA ILE A 28 6.76 -4.63 -4.27
C ILE A 28 8.23 -4.96 -4.11
N GLU A 29 8.50 -5.98 -3.32
CA GLU A 29 9.84 -6.50 -3.13
C GLU A 29 9.88 -7.98 -3.51
N ARG A 30 10.67 -8.27 -4.54
CA ARG A 30 10.85 -9.59 -5.14
C ARG A 30 9.56 -10.10 -5.78
N ASP A 31 8.61 -10.58 -4.98
CA ASP A 31 7.30 -11.10 -5.38
C ASP A 31 6.25 -10.91 -4.26
N ARG A 32 6.50 -9.97 -3.34
CA ARG A 32 5.62 -9.70 -2.21
C ARG A 32 5.23 -8.22 -2.20
N LEU A 33 3.98 -7.98 -1.84
CA LEU A 33 3.51 -6.64 -1.49
C LEU A 33 3.89 -6.36 -0.03
N THR A 34 4.66 -5.30 0.18
CA THR A 34 5.02 -4.79 1.51
C THR A 34 4.20 -3.54 1.80
N ILE A 35 3.57 -3.51 2.97
CA ILE A 35 2.84 -2.35 3.50
C ILE A 35 3.58 -1.87 4.73
N ILE A 36 4.25 -0.72 4.63
CA ILE A 36 4.91 -0.06 5.75
C ILE A 36 3.91 0.92 6.34
N THR A 37 3.47 0.60 7.56
CA THR A 37 2.57 1.46 8.32
C THR A 37 3.36 2.44 9.18
N PRO A 38 2.89 3.70 9.36
CA PRO A 38 3.42 4.57 10.39
C PRO A 38 3.11 3.98 11.77
N THR A 39 3.97 4.25 12.75
CA THR A 39 3.93 3.67 14.12
C THR A 39 2.59 3.88 14.84
N VAL A 40 1.75 4.81 14.38
CA VAL A 40 0.47 5.20 14.98
C VAL A 40 -0.71 4.52 14.26
N TYR A 41 -0.78 3.19 14.32
CA TYR A 41 -1.83 2.43 13.62
C TYR A 41 -3.19 2.40 14.36
N ASP A 42 -3.21 2.48 15.70
CA ASP A 42 -4.41 2.25 16.51
C ASP A 42 -5.55 3.28 16.26
N ARG A 43 -5.24 4.39 15.59
CA ARG A 43 -6.18 5.49 15.34
C ARG A 43 -6.19 5.99 13.91
N THR A 44 -5.79 5.18 12.93
CA THR A 44 -5.90 5.60 11.52
C THR A 44 -7.36 5.61 11.08
N ARG A 45 -7.91 6.79 10.83
CA ARG A 45 -9.26 6.96 10.26
C ARG A 45 -9.14 7.28 8.78
N TRP A 46 -9.96 6.62 7.98
CA TRP A 46 -9.96 6.80 6.53
C TRP A 46 -11.27 7.47 6.12
N ASN A 47 -11.18 8.55 5.35
CA ASN A 47 -12.34 8.97 4.59
C ASN A 47 -12.54 8.05 3.37
N ALA A 48 -13.72 8.12 2.75
CA ALA A 48 -14.07 7.24 1.64
C ALA A 48 -13.15 7.42 0.41
N GLU A 49 -12.62 8.62 0.18
CA GLU A 49 -11.70 8.91 -0.93
C GLU A 49 -10.34 8.25 -0.70
N GLN A 50 -9.77 8.40 0.51
CA GLN A 50 -8.51 7.80 0.90
C GLN A 50 -8.59 6.26 0.87
N ALA A 51 -9.72 5.69 1.34
CA ALA A 51 -9.95 4.25 1.28
C ALA A 51 -10.00 3.73 -0.17
N ARG A 52 -10.64 4.47 -1.09
CA ARG A 52 -10.65 4.13 -2.52
C ARG A 52 -9.25 4.24 -3.13
N GLN A 53 -8.50 5.29 -2.81
CA GLN A 53 -7.13 5.46 -3.30
C GLN A 53 -6.23 4.31 -2.83
N LEU A 54 -6.34 3.89 -1.57
CA LEU A 54 -5.64 2.73 -1.04
C LEU A 54 -6.00 1.47 -1.83
N ARG A 55 -7.29 1.16 -1.97
CA ARG A 55 -7.78 0.00 -2.74
C ARG A 55 -7.23 -0.02 -4.16
N ASP A 56 -7.31 1.10 -4.87
CA ASP A 56 -6.91 1.18 -6.28
C ASP A 56 -5.39 1.02 -6.42
N THR A 57 -4.62 1.57 -5.47
CA THR A 57 -3.16 1.42 -5.44
C THR A 57 -2.77 -0.02 -5.14
N LEU A 58 -3.41 -0.66 -4.15
CA LEU A 58 -3.22 -2.08 -3.84
C LEU A 58 -3.54 -2.96 -5.04
N THR A 59 -4.67 -2.71 -5.71
CA THR A 59 -5.09 -3.48 -6.90
C THR A 59 -4.05 -3.39 -8.02
N LYS A 60 -3.53 -2.17 -8.28
CA LYS A 60 -2.47 -1.96 -9.28
C LYS A 60 -1.19 -2.71 -8.93
N LEU A 61 -0.76 -2.67 -7.67
CA LEU A 61 0.45 -3.36 -7.22
C LEU A 61 0.27 -4.88 -7.24
N LEU A 62 -0.87 -5.39 -6.81
CA LEU A 62 -1.19 -6.82 -6.88
C LEU A 62 -1.16 -7.33 -8.34
N GLY A 63 -1.64 -6.53 -9.30
CA GLY A 63 -1.55 -6.89 -10.72
C GLY A 63 -0.12 -6.90 -11.31
N GLN A 64 0.87 -6.37 -10.59
CA GLN A 64 2.28 -6.43 -10.99
C GLN A 64 3.02 -7.65 -10.41
N LEU A 65 2.44 -8.28 -9.38
CA LEU A 65 2.98 -9.53 -8.85
C LEU A 65 2.74 -10.65 -9.87
N PRO A 66 3.63 -11.64 -9.96
CA PRO A 66 3.33 -12.84 -10.72
C PRO A 66 2.01 -13.40 -10.17
N ASN A 67 1.04 -13.64 -11.06
CA ASN A 67 -0.19 -14.34 -10.69
C ASN A 67 0.24 -15.66 -10.04
N GLY A 68 0.03 -15.77 -8.72
CA GLY A 68 0.22 -17.02 -8.01
C GLY A 68 -0.85 -18.00 -8.48
N GLY A 69 -0.61 -18.64 -9.62
CA GLY A 69 -1.49 -19.61 -10.24
C GLY A 69 -2.28 -19.06 -11.42
N GLY A 70 -2.07 -19.66 -12.59
CA GLY A 70 -3.11 -19.68 -13.61
C GLY A 70 -4.36 -20.31 -13.01
N PHE A 71 -5.44 -19.55 -12.97
CA PHE A 71 -6.77 -20.13 -12.95
C PHE A 71 -7.07 -20.57 -14.39
N ARG A 72 -7.02 -21.88 -14.60
CA ARG A 72 -7.78 -22.54 -15.67
C ARG A 72 -9.24 -22.61 -15.25
#